data_AF-A0A7W1YCT6-F1
#
_entry.id   AF-A0A7W1YCT6-F1
#
_cell.length_a   1.000
_cell.length_b   1.000
_cell.length_c   1.000
_cell.angle_alpha   90.00
_cell.angle_beta   90.00
_cell.angle_gamma   90.00
#
_symmetry.space_group_name_H-M   'P 1'
#
loop_
_entity.id
_entity.type
_entity.pdbx_description
1 polymer ?
#
loop_
_entity_poly.entity_id
_entity_poly.type
_entity_poly.pdbx_seq_one_letter_code
_entity_poly.pdbx_strand_id
1 'polypeptide(L)'
;MPTFKSPCLFVLPLLLAAVFSWARDMQQPWVQVSSRHFTIICQGNEKQARRIGDQLERMRLVFKTTFPNLQVDPSAPVVVIVVKDQKAFRALEPDDYLVKGGLELTGSFLRAPEKNYVLLRLDAGGNHPYATVYHEYTQLLTSKAEFIPLWLNEGLAEFYENTEVSGTEAVLGQADEGQILWLRQNPLLPLLTLFTVDHNSPYYHQENKGSMFYAESWALTHYLQIKGAKENKNYIRDYLLLVANQVDPVTAAGQALVTSSIFSRHSRLISRNPASTPSS
;
A
#
# COMPACT_ATOMS: atom_id res chain seq x y z
N MET A 1 17.14 -88.22 -37.58
CA MET A 1 18.01 -87.18 -36.98
C MET A 1 18.04 -85.98 -37.94
N PRO A 2 18.06 -84.73 -37.49
CA PRO A 2 17.09 -84.05 -36.63
C PRO A 2 16.34 -82.90 -37.36
N THR A 3 15.25 -82.48 -36.71
CA THR A 3 14.57 -81.17 -36.66
C THR A 3 15.24 -79.92 -37.27
N PHE A 4 14.44 -79.01 -37.84
CA PHE A 4 14.28 -77.64 -37.33
C PHE A 4 12.97 -77.00 -37.82
N LYS A 5 12.07 -76.71 -36.87
CA LYS A 5 10.93 -75.81 -37.05
C LYS A 5 11.41 -74.41 -36.68
N SER A 6 11.06 -73.39 -37.46
CA SER A 6 11.11 -72.00 -37.01
C SER A 6 9.81 -71.28 -37.36
N PRO A 7 9.29 -70.43 -36.45
CA PRO A 7 7.92 -69.92 -36.52
C PRO A 7 7.84 -68.59 -37.27
N CYS A 8 6.72 -68.38 -37.97
CA CYS A 8 6.32 -67.11 -38.52
C CYS A 8 5.98 -66.15 -37.36
N LEU A 9 6.82 -65.15 -37.13
CA LEU A 9 6.59 -64.10 -36.12
C LEU A 9 5.46 -63.18 -36.64
N PHE A 10 4.34 -63.15 -35.91
CA PHE A 10 3.32 -62.11 -36.06
C PHE A 10 3.91 -60.78 -35.57
N VAL A 11 4.05 -59.81 -36.47
CA VAL A 11 4.39 -58.42 -36.12
C VAL A 11 3.10 -57.72 -35.66
N LEU A 12 3.01 -57.46 -34.36
CA LEU A 12 1.97 -56.64 -33.75
C LEU A 12 2.32 -55.16 -33.98
N PRO A 13 1.47 -54.32 -34.62
CA PRO A 13 1.74 -52.89 -34.68
C PRO A 13 1.41 -52.26 -33.33
N LEU A 14 2.45 -51.73 -32.68
CA LEU A 14 2.35 -50.93 -31.47
C LEU A 14 1.55 -49.65 -31.79
N LEU A 15 0.28 -49.60 -31.38
CA LEU A 15 -0.52 -48.38 -31.37
C LEU A 15 0.13 -47.39 -30.39
N LEU A 16 0.92 -46.45 -30.91
CA LEU A 16 1.27 -45.23 -30.19
C LEU A 16 -0.03 -44.46 -29.92
N ALA A 17 -0.61 -44.68 -28.74
CA ALA A 17 -1.53 -43.73 -28.16
C ALA A 17 -0.76 -42.42 -27.93
N ALA A 18 -0.89 -41.48 -28.88
CA ALA A 18 -0.52 -40.10 -28.65
C ALA A 18 -1.39 -39.59 -27.51
N VAL A 19 -0.86 -39.65 -26.29
CA VAL A 19 -1.39 -38.93 -25.16
C VAL A 19 -1.22 -37.47 -25.51
N PHE A 20 -2.28 -36.86 -26.06
CA PHE A 20 -2.45 -35.43 -26.05
C PHE A 20 -2.52 -35.02 -24.58
N SER A 21 -1.37 -34.89 -23.95
CA SER A 21 -1.22 -34.10 -22.74
C SER A 21 -1.57 -32.68 -23.14
N TRP A 22 -2.84 -32.34 -23.04
CA TRP A 22 -3.25 -30.97 -22.93
C TRP A 22 -2.50 -30.45 -21.71
N ALA A 23 -1.39 -29.76 -21.94
CA ALA A 23 -0.85 -28.85 -20.96
C ALA A 23 -1.99 -27.87 -20.70
N ARG A 24 -2.80 -28.13 -19.66
CA ARG A 24 -3.58 -27.08 -19.03
C ARG A 24 -2.51 -26.11 -18.59
N ASP A 25 -2.36 -25.03 -19.35
CA ASP A 25 -1.65 -23.87 -18.88
C ASP A 25 -2.29 -23.55 -17.53
N MET A 26 -1.57 -23.82 -16.44
CA MET A 26 -2.05 -23.60 -15.07
C MET A 26 -1.97 -22.11 -14.75
N GLN A 27 -2.44 -21.28 -15.69
CA GLN A 27 -2.84 -19.91 -15.43
C GLN A 27 -3.90 -20.02 -14.33
N GLN A 28 -3.55 -19.56 -13.13
CA GLN A 28 -4.53 -19.42 -12.06
C GLN A 28 -5.71 -18.62 -12.63
N PRO A 29 -6.94 -19.16 -12.62
CA PRO A 29 -8.07 -18.50 -13.25
C PRO A 29 -8.29 -17.16 -12.56
N TRP A 30 -8.54 -16.11 -13.35
CA TRP A 30 -9.01 -14.85 -12.80
C TRP A 30 -10.42 -15.03 -12.26
N VAL A 31 -10.64 -14.60 -11.02
CA VAL A 31 -11.97 -14.59 -10.39
C VAL A 31 -12.43 -13.16 -10.18
N GLN A 32 -13.72 -12.93 -10.34
CA GLN A 32 -14.34 -11.65 -10.01
C GLN A 32 -15.29 -11.82 -8.83
N VAL A 33 -15.13 -10.98 -7.81
CA VAL A 33 -16.01 -10.88 -6.65
C VAL A 33 -16.41 -9.43 -6.48
N SER A 34 -17.66 -9.18 -6.09
CA SER A 34 -18.12 -7.84 -5.72
C SER A 34 -18.43 -7.79 -4.22
N SER A 35 -18.03 -6.70 -3.58
CA SER A 35 -18.54 -6.28 -2.28
C SER A 35 -19.57 -5.15 -2.48
N ARG A 36 -19.96 -4.45 -1.41
CA ARG A 36 -20.92 -3.35 -1.50
C ARG A 36 -20.34 -2.15 -2.24
N HIS A 37 -19.06 -1.84 -2.05
CA HIS A 37 -18.42 -0.64 -2.60
C HIS A 37 -17.25 -0.95 -3.56
N PHE A 38 -16.83 -2.21 -3.68
CA PHE A 38 -15.64 -2.60 -4.47
C PHE A 38 -15.94 -3.75 -5.43
N THR A 39 -15.29 -3.73 -6.59
CA THR A 39 -15.20 -4.90 -7.48
C THR A 39 -13.77 -5.42 -7.45
N ILE A 40 -13.58 -6.70 -7.13
CA ILE A 40 -12.28 -7.33 -6.96
C ILE A 40 -12.08 -8.30 -8.13
N ILE A 41 -11.04 -8.07 -8.94
CA ILE A 41 -10.59 -8.93 -10.03
C ILE A 41 -9.27 -9.55 -9.59
N CYS A 42 -9.25 -10.85 -9.32
CA CYS A 42 -8.14 -11.51 -8.61
C CYS A 42 -7.56 -12.67 -9.41
N GLN A 43 -6.25 -12.65 -9.65
CA GLN A 43 -5.44 -13.74 -10.18
C GLN A 43 -5.10 -14.74 -9.07
N GLY A 44 -6.14 -15.30 -8.45
CA GLY A 44 -6.05 -16.18 -7.30
C GLY A 44 -7.36 -16.90 -7.11
N ASN A 45 -7.64 -17.37 -5.88
CA ASN A 45 -8.92 -18.01 -5.60
C ASN A 45 -9.96 -17.04 -5.04
N GLU A 46 -11.23 -17.45 -5.11
CA GLU A 46 -12.37 -16.66 -4.63
C GLU A 46 -12.27 -16.28 -3.14
N LYS A 47 -11.69 -17.16 -2.31
CA LYS A 47 -11.48 -16.91 -0.87
C LYS A 47 -10.53 -15.73 -0.66
N GLN A 48 -9.44 -15.64 -1.42
CA GLN A 48 -8.53 -14.50 -1.39
C GLN A 48 -9.24 -13.21 -1.85
N ALA A 49 -9.96 -13.27 -2.97
CA ALA A 49 -10.71 -12.13 -3.50
C ALA A 49 -11.74 -11.58 -2.49
N ARG A 50 -12.53 -12.47 -1.87
CA ARG A 50 -13.50 -12.10 -0.82
C ARG A 50 -12.80 -11.47 0.38
N ARG A 51 -11.68 -12.04 0.83
CA ARG A 51 -10.92 -11.51 1.96
C ARG A 51 -10.42 -10.08 1.72
N ILE A 52 -9.90 -9.78 0.54
CA ILE A 52 -9.49 -8.41 0.17
C ILE A 52 -10.71 -7.47 0.19
N GLY A 53 -11.83 -7.89 -0.41
CA GLY A 53 -13.09 -7.14 -0.35
C GLY A 53 -13.54 -6.84 1.09
N ASP A 54 -13.51 -7.85 1.96
CA ASP A 54 -13.89 -7.70 3.38
C ASP A 54 -12.98 -6.72 4.13
N GLN A 55 -11.67 -6.71 3.84
CA GLN A 55 -10.74 -5.76 4.46
C GLN A 55 -10.96 -4.33 3.98
N LEU A 56 -11.26 -4.12 2.70
CA LEU A 56 -11.60 -2.80 2.18
C LEU A 56 -12.89 -2.26 2.80
N GLU A 57 -13.92 -3.09 2.91
CA GLU A 57 -15.17 -2.72 3.59
C GLU A 57 -14.95 -2.42 5.07
N ARG A 58 -14.07 -3.19 5.72
CA ARG A 58 -13.69 -2.96 7.11
C ARG A 58 -12.96 -1.64 7.29
N MET A 59 -11.96 -1.34 6.46
CA MET A 59 -11.24 -0.07 6.54
C MET A 59 -12.15 1.12 6.25
N ARG A 60 -13.06 0.98 5.27
CA ARG A 60 -14.12 1.97 5.03
C ARG A 60 -14.96 2.23 6.27
N LEU A 61 -15.37 1.17 6.98
CA LEU A 61 -16.15 1.32 8.21
C LEU A 61 -15.34 2.03 9.31
N VAL A 62 -14.04 1.72 9.45
CA VAL A 62 -13.14 2.41 10.38
C VAL A 62 -13.13 3.91 10.08
N PHE A 63 -12.81 4.31 8.85
CA PHE A 63 -12.80 5.73 8.46
C PHE A 63 -14.16 6.39 8.64
N LYS A 64 -15.27 5.71 8.33
CA LYS A 64 -16.61 6.27 8.50
C LYS A 64 -16.92 6.57 9.97
N THR A 65 -16.47 5.68 10.85
CA THR A 65 -16.72 5.77 12.29
C THR A 65 -15.82 6.82 12.93
N THR A 66 -14.53 6.83 12.58
CA THR A 66 -13.55 7.78 13.12
C THR A 66 -13.76 9.20 12.59
N PHE A 67 -14.14 9.34 11.31
CA PHE A 67 -14.30 10.61 10.64
C PHE A 67 -15.71 10.75 10.06
N PRO A 68 -16.74 11.02 10.88
CA PRO A 68 -18.14 11.00 10.45
C PRO A 68 -18.45 11.99 9.31
N ASN A 69 -17.70 13.11 9.27
CA ASN A 69 -17.81 14.17 8.26
C ASN A 69 -16.99 13.89 7.00
N LEU A 70 -16.17 12.85 6.96
CA LEU A 70 -15.41 12.46 5.78
C LEU A 70 -16.31 11.72 4.80
N GLN A 71 -16.27 12.12 3.53
CA GLN A 71 -16.93 11.38 2.45
C GLN A 71 -16.11 10.13 2.10
N VAL A 72 -16.37 9.04 2.80
CA VAL A 72 -15.66 7.75 2.61
C VAL A 72 -16.11 6.96 1.40
N ASP A 73 -17.31 7.26 0.89
CA ASP A 73 -17.81 6.60 -0.31
C ASP A 73 -17.16 7.21 -1.56
N PRO A 74 -16.55 6.39 -2.43
CA PRO A 74 -15.95 6.87 -3.65
C PRO A 74 -17.05 7.38 -4.60
N SER A 75 -16.81 8.51 -5.25
CA SER A 75 -17.75 9.10 -6.22
C SER A 75 -17.79 8.33 -7.55
N ALA A 76 -16.79 7.48 -7.79
CA ALA A 76 -16.66 6.62 -8.95
C ALA A 76 -16.45 5.15 -8.48
N PRO A 77 -16.86 4.15 -9.27
CA PRO A 77 -16.62 2.75 -8.96
C PRO A 77 -15.13 2.46 -8.69
N VAL A 78 -14.86 1.60 -7.70
CA VAL A 78 -13.49 1.16 -7.38
C VAL A 78 -13.30 -0.28 -7.85
N VAL A 79 -12.32 -0.47 -8.72
CA VAL A 79 -11.88 -1.77 -9.23
C VAL A 79 -10.54 -2.12 -8.62
N VAL A 80 -10.49 -3.24 -7.91
CA VAL A 80 -9.30 -3.73 -7.23
C VAL A 80 -8.75 -4.91 -8.03
N ILE A 81 -7.62 -4.70 -8.68
CA ILE A 81 -6.90 -5.72 -9.44
C ILE A 81 -5.89 -6.36 -8.49
N VAL A 82 -6.04 -7.65 -8.25
CA VAL A 82 -5.21 -8.42 -7.34
C VAL A 82 -4.42 -9.44 -8.15
N VAL A 83 -3.10 -9.31 -8.19
CA VAL A 83 -2.21 -10.21 -8.93
C VAL A 83 -1.51 -11.19 -8.00
N LYS A 84 -1.04 -12.31 -8.55
CA LYS A 84 -0.48 -13.40 -7.74
C LYS A 84 0.86 -13.07 -7.09
N ASP A 85 1.73 -12.35 -7.79
CA ASP A 85 3.13 -12.16 -7.40
C ASP A 85 3.74 -10.88 -7.97
N GLN A 86 4.96 -10.57 -7.53
CA GLN A 86 5.75 -9.43 -8.04
C GLN A 86 5.87 -9.39 -9.56
N LYS A 87 6.05 -10.56 -10.18
CA LYS A 87 6.27 -10.66 -11.62
C LYS A 87 5.03 -10.21 -12.38
N ALA A 88 3.86 -10.64 -11.93
CA ALA A 88 2.58 -10.20 -12.48
C ALA A 88 2.31 -8.72 -12.17
N PHE A 89 2.74 -8.23 -11.00
CA PHE A 89 2.60 -6.83 -10.60
C PHE A 89 3.40 -5.89 -11.50
N ARG A 90 4.69 -6.19 -11.73
CA ARG A 90 5.58 -5.43 -12.62
C ARG A 90 5.07 -5.25 -14.05
N ALA A 91 4.22 -6.15 -14.52
CA ALA A 91 3.62 -6.02 -15.85
C ALA A 91 2.57 -4.90 -15.94
N LEU A 92 2.14 -4.35 -14.80
CA LEU A 92 1.11 -3.32 -14.67
C LEU A 92 1.64 -2.05 -13.99
N GLU A 93 2.92 -2.02 -13.58
CA GLU A 93 3.54 -0.87 -12.94
C GLU A 93 3.90 0.22 -13.97
N PRO A 94 3.91 1.51 -13.56
CA PRO A 94 4.48 2.58 -14.35
C PRO A 94 5.99 2.38 -14.59
N ASP A 95 6.48 2.83 -15.75
CA ASP A 95 7.89 2.66 -16.17
C ASP A 95 8.91 3.24 -15.16
N ASP A 96 8.55 4.28 -14.42
CA ASP A 96 9.42 4.93 -13.43
C ASP A 96 9.84 4.01 -12.28
N TYR A 97 9.06 2.96 -11.98
CA TYR A 97 9.36 1.96 -10.96
C TYR A 97 10.12 0.74 -11.52
N LEU A 98 10.17 0.58 -12.85
CA LEU A 98 10.83 -0.55 -13.52
C LEU A 98 12.33 -0.33 -13.75
N VAL A 99 12.86 0.84 -13.38
CA VAL A 99 14.28 1.18 -13.50
C VAL A 99 15.13 0.40 -12.50
N LYS A 100 16.42 0.21 -12.81
CA LYS A 100 17.37 -0.43 -11.88
C LYS A 100 17.48 0.39 -10.58
N GLY A 101 17.16 -0.24 -9.45
CA GLY A 101 17.10 0.43 -8.15
C GLY A 101 15.82 1.23 -7.93
N GLY A 102 14.76 0.95 -8.69
CA GLY A 102 13.40 1.42 -8.41
C GLY A 102 12.83 0.77 -7.15
N LEU A 103 11.95 1.49 -6.47
CA LEU A 103 11.25 1.00 -5.29
C LEU A 103 10.35 -0.18 -5.68
N GLU A 104 10.38 -1.24 -4.88
CA GLU A 104 9.49 -2.38 -5.10
C GLU A 104 8.13 -2.11 -4.44
N LEU A 105 7.11 -1.88 -5.27
CA LEU A 105 5.76 -1.65 -4.77
C LEU A 105 5.05 -2.97 -4.44
N THR A 106 4.17 -2.90 -3.44
CA THR A 106 3.22 -3.97 -3.11
C THR A 106 1.78 -3.60 -3.47
N GLY A 107 1.51 -2.31 -3.66
CA GLY A 107 0.24 -1.74 -4.07
C GLY A 107 0.44 -0.49 -4.91
N SER A 108 -0.62 -0.08 -5.60
CA SER A 108 -0.67 1.21 -6.29
C SER A 108 -2.12 1.66 -6.48
N PHE A 109 -2.36 2.95 -6.33
CA PHE A 109 -3.64 3.59 -6.57
C PHE A 109 -3.59 4.46 -7.83
N LEU A 110 -4.62 4.35 -8.66
CA LEU A 110 -4.81 5.18 -9.84
C LEU A 110 -6.24 5.71 -9.90
N ARG A 111 -6.38 7.03 -9.85
CA ARG A 111 -7.64 7.73 -10.15
C ARG A 111 -7.77 7.96 -11.66
N ALA A 112 -8.85 7.46 -12.26
CA ALA A 112 -9.21 7.74 -13.65
C ALA A 112 -10.58 8.46 -13.73
N PRO A 113 -10.94 9.06 -14.88
CA PRO A 113 -12.16 9.86 -15.00
C PRO A 113 -13.46 9.14 -14.61
N GLU A 114 -13.57 7.84 -14.92
CA GLU A 114 -14.79 7.06 -14.69
C GLU A 114 -14.69 6.05 -13.54
N LYS A 115 -13.48 5.64 -13.17
CA LYS A 115 -13.21 4.58 -12.20
C LYS A 115 -11.94 4.87 -11.43
N ASN A 116 -11.88 4.36 -10.21
CA ASN A 116 -10.65 4.27 -9.45
C ASN A 116 -10.12 2.84 -9.52
N TYR A 117 -8.80 2.71 -9.64
CA TYR A 117 -8.12 1.42 -9.68
C TYR A 117 -7.19 1.29 -8.48
N VAL A 118 -7.20 0.12 -7.88
CA VAL A 118 -6.22 -0.29 -6.86
C VAL A 118 -5.56 -1.55 -7.37
N LEU A 119 -4.25 -1.57 -7.46
CA LEU A 119 -3.45 -2.75 -7.80
C LEU A 119 -2.84 -3.31 -6.51
N LEU A 120 -2.89 -4.63 -6.31
CA LEU A 120 -2.33 -5.33 -5.15
C LEU A 120 -1.65 -6.62 -5.59
N ARG A 121 -0.59 -7.06 -4.90
CA ARG A 121 -0.02 -8.43 -5.05
C ARG A 121 -0.26 -9.29 -3.81
N LEU A 122 -0.60 -10.56 -4.03
CA LEU A 122 -0.98 -11.51 -2.96
C LEU A 122 0.20 -12.02 -2.12
N ASP A 123 1.41 -11.96 -2.66
CA ASP A 123 2.66 -12.38 -2.00
C ASP A 123 3.37 -11.21 -1.30
N ALA A 124 2.73 -10.04 -1.19
CA ALA A 124 3.18 -8.96 -0.33
C ALA A 124 3.24 -9.47 1.13
N GLY A 125 4.44 -9.47 1.70
CA GLY A 125 4.67 -9.80 3.10
C GLY A 125 4.59 -8.56 4.00
N GLY A 126 4.80 -8.77 5.29
CA GLY A 126 4.81 -7.71 6.30
C GLY A 126 4.28 -8.20 7.64
N ASN A 127 4.54 -7.45 8.71
CA ASN A 127 4.01 -7.78 10.04
C ASN A 127 2.49 -7.62 10.08
N HIS A 128 1.95 -6.63 9.37
CA HIS A 128 0.52 -6.41 9.23
C HIS A 128 0.02 -6.95 7.87
N PRO A 129 -0.76 -8.05 7.84
CA PRO A 129 -1.07 -8.80 6.61
C PRO A 129 -1.96 -8.04 5.61
N TYR A 130 -2.51 -6.90 5.98
CA TYR A 130 -3.37 -6.07 5.14
C TYR A 130 -2.88 -4.63 5.01
N ALA A 131 -1.61 -4.35 5.37
CA ALA A 131 -1.04 -3.01 5.38
C ALA A 131 -1.24 -2.32 4.03
N THR A 132 -0.81 -2.97 2.94
CA THR A 132 -0.98 -2.45 1.58
C THR A 132 -2.45 -2.21 1.22
N VAL A 133 -3.39 -3.07 1.62
CA VAL A 133 -4.83 -2.84 1.35
C VAL A 133 -5.31 -1.55 2.02
N TYR A 134 -4.86 -1.29 3.25
CA TYR A 134 -5.23 -0.12 4.02
C TYR A 134 -4.49 1.15 3.56
N HIS A 135 -3.24 1.00 3.12
CA HIS A 135 -2.46 2.04 2.47
C HIS A 135 -3.19 2.57 1.23
N GLU A 136 -3.51 1.67 0.29
CA GLU A 136 -4.18 2.04 -0.96
C GLU A 136 -5.60 2.57 -0.74
N TYR A 137 -6.31 2.07 0.28
CA TYR A 137 -7.60 2.63 0.65
C TYR A 137 -7.48 4.06 1.17
N THR A 138 -6.42 4.36 1.93
CA THR A 138 -6.15 5.72 2.40
C THR A 138 -5.84 6.64 1.22
N GLN A 139 -5.00 6.20 0.29
CA GLN A 139 -4.70 6.91 -0.96
C GLN A 139 -5.98 7.20 -1.78
N LEU A 140 -6.89 6.24 -1.88
CA LEU A 140 -8.20 6.45 -2.50
C LEU A 140 -8.97 7.60 -1.83
N LEU A 141 -8.98 7.66 -0.50
CA LEU A 141 -9.69 8.71 0.23
C LEU A 141 -9.06 10.09 0.06
N THR A 142 -7.74 10.17 0.14
CA THR A 142 -6.97 11.42 0.04
C THR A 142 -6.89 11.93 -1.40
N SER A 143 -7.01 11.07 -2.42
CA SER A 143 -7.00 11.44 -3.84
C SER A 143 -8.05 12.48 -4.25
N LYS A 144 -9.07 12.71 -3.41
CA LYS A 144 -10.11 13.73 -3.60
C LYS A 144 -9.62 15.15 -3.28
N ALA A 145 -8.51 15.27 -2.55
CA ALA A 145 -7.94 16.52 -2.07
C ALA A 145 -6.55 16.72 -2.69
N GLU A 146 -6.53 17.15 -3.95
CA GLU A 146 -5.29 17.34 -4.75
C GLU A 146 -4.31 18.37 -4.14
N PHE A 147 -4.78 19.21 -3.22
CA PHE A 147 -3.93 20.16 -2.51
C PHE A 147 -3.10 19.52 -1.38
N ILE A 148 -3.36 18.26 -1.00
CA ILE A 148 -2.57 17.58 0.03
C ILE A 148 -1.16 17.32 -0.51
N PRO A 149 -0.09 17.84 0.14
CA PRO A 149 1.28 17.60 -0.32
C PRO A 149 1.68 16.13 -0.20
N LEU A 150 2.54 15.67 -1.12
CA LEU A 150 2.87 14.25 -1.27
C LEU A 150 3.37 13.60 0.03
N TRP A 151 4.25 14.26 0.77
CA TRP A 151 4.76 13.74 2.06
C TRP A 151 3.63 13.44 3.05
N LEU A 152 2.59 14.26 3.08
CA LEU A 152 1.48 14.08 4.01
C LEU A 152 0.50 13.05 3.47
N ASN A 153 0.32 13.00 2.15
CA ASN A 153 -0.51 11.98 1.52
C ASN A 153 0.04 10.57 1.81
N GLU A 154 1.33 10.34 1.51
CA GLU A 154 2.02 9.09 1.83
C GLU A 154 2.10 8.85 3.34
N GLY A 155 2.44 9.89 4.11
CA GLY A 155 2.53 9.76 5.57
C GLY A 155 1.21 9.36 6.24
N LEU A 156 0.06 9.81 5.70
CA LEU A 156 -1.25 9.36 6.17
C LEU A 156 -1.52 7.91 5.76
N ALA A 157 -1.15 7.50 4.55
CA ALA A 157 -1.30 6.12 4.09
C ALA A 157 -0.45 5.16 4.93
N GLU A 158 0.81 5.50 5.18
CA GLU A 158 1.75 4.80 6.07
C GLU A 158 1.27 4.77 7.54
N PHE A 159 0.60 5.82 8.00
CA PHE A 159 0.00 5.84 9.34
C PHE A 159 -1.20 4.90 9.41
N TYR A 160 -2.16 5.01 8.48
CA TYR A 160 -3.39 4.22 8.55
C TYR A 160 -3.22 2.77 8.09
N GLU A 161 -2.16 2.41 7.36
CA GLU A 161 -1.88 0.99 7.06
C GLU A 161 -1.60 0.15 8.30
N ASN A 162 -1.09 0.80 9.35
CA ASN A 162 -0.83 0.21 10.66
C ASN A 162 -2.07 0.24 11.56
N THR A 163 -3.24 -0.04 10.97
CA THR A 163 -4.52 -0.11 11.68
C THR A 163 -4.84 -1.54 12.08
N GLU A 164 -4.97 -1.80 13.38
CA GLU A 164 -5.39 -3.09 13.89
C GLU A 164 -6.88 -3.08 14.21
N VAL A 165 -7.64 -4.03 13.64
CA VAL A 165 -9.08 -4.15 13.90
C VAL A 165 -9.36 -5.46 14.62
N SER A 166 -9.84 -5.37 15.86
CA SER A 166 -10.19 -6.49 16.73
C SER A 166 -11.64 -6.39 17.16
N GLY A 167 -12.50 -7.28 16.63
CA GLY A 167 -13.93 -7.23 16.92
C GLY A 167 -14.57 -5.91 16.49
N THR A 168 -15.01 -5.12 17.47
CA THR A 168 -15.62 -3.79 17.28
C THR A 168 -14.66 -2.63 17.53
N GLU A 169 -13.42 -2.92 17.90
CA GLU A 169 -12.41 -1.92 18.21
C GLU A 169 -11.40 -1.81 17.05
N ALA A 170 -10.93 -0.60 16.82
CA ALA A 170 -9.87 -0.31 15.87
C ALA A 170 -8.82 0.58 16.54
N VAL A 171 -7.56 0.16 16.49
CA VAL A 171 -6.41 0.95 16.92
C VAL A 171 -5.70 1.45 15.68
N LEU A 172 -5.56 2.77 15.54
CA LEU A 172 -5.08 3.41 14.32
C LEU A 172 -3.62 3.82 14.50
N GLY A 173 -2.81 3.61 13.45
CA GLY A 173 -1.45 4.11 13.39
C GLY A 173 -0.56 3.58 14.50
N GLN A 174 -0.58 2.27 14.69
CA GLN A 174 0.42 1.60 15.50
C GLN A 174 1.82 1.90 14.98
N ALA A 175 2.80 1.87 15.88
CA ALA A 175 4.16 2.15 15.52
C ALA A 175 4.74 1.03 14.63
N ASP A 176 5.38 1.40 13.52
CA ASP A 176 6.06 0.45 12.64
C ASP A 176 7.52 0.26 13.08
N GLU A 177 7.84 -0.93 13.60
CA GLU A 177 9.19 -1.26 14.07
C GLU A 177 10.24 -1.22 12.94
N GLY A 178 9.85 -1.61 11.73
CA GLY A 178 10.71 -1.61 10.55
C GLY A 178 11.08 -0.20 10.12
N GLN A 179 10.11 0.71 10.07
CA GLN A 179 10.35 2.12 9.78
C GLN A 179 11.18 2.80 10.87
N ILE A 180 10.90 2.51 12.15
CA ILE A 180 11.71 3.00 13.26
C ILE A 180 13.17 2.53 13.13
N LEU A 181 13.38 1.26 12.80
CA LEU A 181 14.71 0.71 12.61
C LEU A 181 15.42 1.36 11.42
N TRP A 182 14.71 1.52 10.30
CA TRP A 182 15.23 2.17 9.10
C TRP A 182 15.67 3.61 9.37
N LEU A 183 14.83 4.41 10.02
CA LEU A 183 15.11 5.81 10.42
C LEU A 183 16.30 5.94 11.37
N ARG A 184 16.55 4.91 12.21
CA ARG A 184 17.71 4.86 13.10
C ARG A 184 19.03 4.58 12.37
N GLN A 185 18.95 3.81 11.29
CA GLN A 185 20.12 3.28 10.59
C GLN A 185 20.57 4.12 9.40
N ASN A 186 19.71 5.03 8.93
CA ASN A 186 19.95 5.78 7.71
C ASN A 186 19.86 7.30 7.96
N PRO A 187 20.59 8.12 7.19
CA PRO A 187 20.54 9.57 7.32
C PRO A 187 19.18 10.11 6.84
N LEU A 188 18.62 11.01 7.64
CA LEU A 188 17.38 11.71 7.29
C LEU A 188 17.60 12.67 6.10
N LEU A 189 16.55 12.86 5.32
CA LEU A 189 16.40 13.91 4.34
C LEU A 189 16.44 15.28 5.01
N PRO A 190 16.97 16.31 4.32
CA PRO A 190 16.71 17.69 4.70
C PRO A 190 15.19 17.94 4.73
N LEU A 191 14.69 18.60 5.77
CA LEU A 191 13.26 18.95 5.87
C LEU A 191 12.73 19.70 4.65
N LEU A 192 13.55 20.59 4.08
CA LEU A 192 13.22 21.27 2.83
C LEU A 192 12.93 20.26 1.71
N THR A 193 13.80 19.25 1.56
CA THR A 193 13.64 18.18 0.57
C THR A 193 12.35 17.41 0.82
N LEU A 194 12.08 16.97 2.06
CA LEU A 194 10.87 16.22 2.42
C LEU A 194 9.60 16.95 1.98
N PHE A 195 9.51 18.26 2.24
CA PHE A 195 8.32 19.05 1.92
C PHE A 195 8.18 19.42 0.44
N THR A 196 9.21 19.21 -0.38
CA THR A 196 9.20 19.54 -1.82
C THR A 196 9.22 18.33 -2.74
N VAL A 197 9.23 17.09 -2.21
CA VAL A 197 9.14 15.88 -3.05
C VAL A 197 7.80 15.87 -3.80
N ASP A 198 7.86 15.58 -5.10
CA ASP A 198 6.72 15.36 -5.98
C ASP A 198 6.81 14.00 -6.69
N HIS A 199 5.79 13.67 -7.49
CA HIS A 199 5.73 12.40 -8.23
C HIS A 199 6.81 12.26 -9.31
N ASN A 200 7.53 13.32 -9.69
CA ASN A 200 8.64 13.22 -10.65
C ASN A 200 10.00 13.07 -9.96
N SER A 201 10.01 13.12 -8.63
CA SER A 201 11.24 13.14 -7.84
C SER A 201 11.88 11.76 -7.74
N PRO A 202 13.22 11.66 -7.85
CA PRO A 202 13.92 10.43 -7.52
C PRO A 202 13.77 10.03 -6.04
N TYR A 203 13.37 10.97 -5.17
CA TYR A 203 13.02 10.69 -3.78
C TYR A 203 11.68 9.98 -3.61
N TYR A 204 10.91 9.79 -4.69
CA TYR A 204 9.67 9.05 -4.68
C TYR A 204 9.82 7.64 -5.28
N HIS A 205 10.56 7.53 -6.39
CA HIS A 205 10.63 6.27 -7.17
C HIS A 205 11.87 5.40 -6.92
N GLN A 206 12.99 5.93 -6.43
CA GLN A 206 14.24 5.16 -6.27
C GLN A 206 14.30 4.50 -4.90
N GLU A 207 14.60 3.21 -4.81
CA GLU A 207 14.55 2.40 -3.58
C GLU A 207 15.15 3.12 -2.35
N ASN A 208 16.45 3.40 -2.33
CA ASN A 208 17.10 4.00 -1.16
C ASN A 208 16.54 5.37 -0.75
N LYS A 209 16.13 6.20 -1.74
CA LYS A 209 15.65 7.56 -1.48
C LYS A 209 14.16 7.59 -1.15
N GLY A 210 13.39 6.79 -1.88
CA GLY A 210 11.98 6.48 -1.67
C GLY A 210 11.75 5.92 -0.29
N SER A 211 12.41 4.81 0.09
CA SER A 211 12.23 4.21 1.41
C SER A 211 12.46 5.19 2.56
N MET A 212 13.43 6.10 2.43
CA MET A 212 13.61 7.18 3.43
C MET A 212 12.49 8.23 3.39
N PHE A 213 12.05 8.66 2.20
CA PHE A 213 10.93 9.59 2.05
C PHE A 213 9.64 9.06 2.67
N TYR A 214 9.27 7.82 2.40
CA TYR A 214 8.10 7.16 3.01
C TYR A 214 8.26 7.07 4.53
N ALA A 215 9.42 6.63 5.02
CA ALA A 215 9.67 6.50 6.46
C ALA A 215 9.62 7.85 7.23
N GLU A 216 10.18 8.93 6.67
CA GLU A 216 10.08 10.25 7.30
C GLU A 216 8.68 10.86 7.20
N SER A 217 7.99 10.61 6.10
CA SER A 217 6.59 11.00 5.91
C SER A 217 5.68 10.36 6.96
N TRP A 218 5.85 9.06 7.20
CA TRP A 218 5.22 8.33 8.29
C TRP A 218 5.58 8.93 9.65
N ALA A 219 6.87 9.06 9.96
CA ALA A 219 7.32 9.49 11.28
C ALA A 219 6.80 10.88 11.65
N LEU A 220 6.81 11.82 10.69
CA LEU A 220 6.28 13.16 10.89
C LEU A 220 4.76 13.12 11.08
N THR A 221 4.03 12.37 10.24
CA THR A 221 2.57 12.24 10.35
C THR A 221 2.18 11.61 11.69
N HIS A 222 2.81 10.51 12.06
CA HIS A 222 2.62 9.82 13.34
C HIS A 222 2.89 10.77 14.51
N TYR A 223 4.01 11.51 14.50
CA TYR A 223 4.31 12.51 15.53
C TYR A 223 3.22 13.58 15.66
N LEU A 224 2.75 14.12 14.54
CA LEU A 224 1.72 15.17 14.52
C LEU A 224 0.38 14.66 15.04
N GLN A 225 -0.03 13.44 14.67
CA GLN A 225 -1.25 12.80 15.14
C GLN A 225 -1.20 12.58 16.66
N ILE A 226 -0.14 11.94 17.16
CA ILE A 226 0.01 11.61 18.59
C ILE A 226 0.12 12.88 19.45
N LYS A 227 0.93 13.85 19.01
CA LYS A 227 1.06 15.13 19.72
C LYS A 227 -0.23 15.92 19.70
N GLY A 228 -0.90 15.99 18.53
CA GLY A 228 -2.18 16.66 18.37
C GLY A 228 -3.23 16.10 19.33
N ALA A 229 -3.35 14.78 19.40
CA ALA A 229 -4.25 14.11 20.35
C ALA A 229 -3.91 14.48 21.81
N LYS A 230 -2.63 14.45 22.19
CA LYS A 230 -2.19 14.79 23.55
C LYS A 230 -2.42 16.26 23.93
N GLU A 231 -2.25 17.17 22.98
CA GLU A 231 -2.41 18.61 23.20
C GLU A 231 -3.82 19.12 22.88
N ASN A 232 -4.75 18.25 22.47
CA ASN A 232 -6.06 18.61 21.92
C ASN A 232 -5.98 19.65 20.78
N LYS A 233 -5.05 19.44 19.85
CA LYS A 233 -4.78 20.27 18.67
C LYS A 233 -4.83 19.43 17.41
N ASN A 234 -4.96 20.07 16.25
CA ASN A 234 -4.92 19.39 14.96
C ASN A 234 -3.93 20.08 14.00
N TYR A 235 -2.64 19.80 14.19
CA TYR A 235 -1.56 20.39 13.40
C TYR A 235 -1.66 20.07 11.90
N ILE A 236 -2.13 18.87 11.56
CA ILE A 236 -2.32 18.47 10.16
C ILE A 236 -3.41 19.33 9.53
N ARG A 237 -4.52 19.56 10.23
CA ARG A 237 -5.57 20.48 9.76
C ARG A 237 -5.04 21.90 9.60
N ASP A 238 -4.31 22.42 10.59
CA ASP A 238 -3.76 23.77 10.54
C ASP A 238 -2.80 23.94 9.35
N TYR A 239 -1.95 22.94 9.11
CA TYR A 239 -1.06 22.87 7.94
C TYR A 239 -1.85 22.82 6.62
N LEU A 240 -2.82 21.91 6.52
CA LEU A 240 -3.64 21.75 5.31
C LEU A 240 -4.48 23.00 5.01
N LEU A 241 -4.92 23.74 6.02
CA LEU A 241 -5.62 25.02 5.82
C LEU A 241 -4.70 26.07 5.18
N LEU A 242 -3.41 26.12 5.55
CA LEU A 242 -2.45 27.02 4.90
C LEU A 242 -2.21 26.61 3.45
N VAL A 243 -2.00 25.31 3.21
CA VAL A 243 -1.75 24.78 1.85
C VAL A 243 -2.97 24.98 0.94
N ALA A 244 -4.19 24.74 1.45
CA ALA A 244 -5.42 25.00 0.72
C ALA A 244 -5.60 26.49 0.36
N ASN A 245 -5.00 27.39 1.14
CA ASN A 245 -4.93 28.83 0.86
C ASN A 245 -3.68 29.21 0.03
N GLN A 246 -3.08 28.26 -0.69
CA GLN A 246 -1.97 28.45 -1.62
C GLN A 246 -0.66 28.93 -0.95
N VAL A 247 -0.50 28.74 0.36
CA VAL A 247 0.81 28.87 1.01
C VAL A 247 1.65 27.65 0.60
N ASP A 248 2.88 27.88 0.14
CA ASP A 248 3.73 26.76 -0.27
C ASP A 248 3.99 25.78 0.91
N PRO A 249 4.13 24.47 0.64
CA PRO A 249 4.27 23.45 1.68
C PRO A 249 5.38 23.73 2.71
N VAL A 250 6.50 24.31 2.30
CA VAL A 250 7.64 24.58 3.19
C VAL A 250 7.30 25.73 4.14
N THR A 251 6.75 26.82 3.62
CA THR A 251 6.32 27.96 4.43
C THR A 251 5.15 27.57 5.34
N ALA A 252 4.20 26.78 4.84
CA ALA A 252 3.08 26.27 5.62
C ALA A 252 3.58 25.41 6.79
N ALA A 253 4.56 24.54 6.56
CA ALA A 253 5.23 23.78 7.62
C ALA A 253 5.93 24.71 8.62
N GLY A 254 6.61 25.74 8.10
CA GLY A 254 7.22 26.82 8.87
C GLY A 254 6.26 27.52 9.84
N GLN A 255 4.98 27.66 9.47
CA GLN A 255 3.98 28.38 10.27
C GLN A 255 3.21 27.43 11.22
N ALA A 256 2.69 26.33 10.68
CA ALA A 256 1.82 25.42 11.42
C ALA A 256 2.60 24.42 12.29
N LEU A 257 3.81 24.02 11.86
CA LEU A 257 4.54 22.92 12.45
C LEU A 257 5.69 23.39 13.36
N VAL A 258 6.25 24.61 13.18
CA VAL A 258 7.40 25.17 13.94
C VAL A 258 7.05 25.69 15.34
N THR A 259 5.83 26.18 15.57
CA THR A 259 5.33 26.48 16.94
C THR A 259 5.33 25.22 17.82
N SER A 260 5.35 24.07 17.16
CA SER A 260 5.64 22.76 17.68
C SER A 260 7.16 22.50 17.46
N SER A 261 7.92 22.05 18.46
CA SER A 261 9.40 21.93 18.39
C SER A 261 10.00 20.90 17.39
N ILE A 262 9.53 20.86 16.14
CA ILE A 262 9.92 19.91 15.08
C ILE A 262 11.34 20.19 14.57
N PHE A 263 11.69 21.45 14.31
CA PHE A 263 13.02 21.83 13.81
C PHE A 263 14.16 21.56 14.80
N SER A 264 13.88 21.57 16.11
CA SER A 264 14.86 21.23 17.16
C SER A 264 14.77 19.76 17.62
N ARG A 265 13.92 18.94 16.99
CA ARG A 265 13.68 17.52 17.31
C ARG A 265 13.73 16.56 16.11
N HIS A 266 14.14 17.00 14.92
CA HIS A 266 14.49 16.08 13.81
C HIS A 266 15.45 14.97 14.30
N SER A 267 16.32 15.28 15.27
CA SER A 267 17.21 14.33 15.96
C SER A 267 16.59 13.49 17.11
N ARG A 268 15.39 13.83 17.61
CA ARG A 268 14.72 13.18 18.77
C ARG A 268 13.50 12.35 18.41
N LEU A 269 12.96 12.46 17.19
CA LEU A 269 11.95 11.53 16.65
C LEU A 269 12.41 10.07 16.72
N ILE A 270 13.73 9.86 16.72
CA ILE A 270 14.41 8.57 16.69
C ILE A 270 14.57 7.92 18.10
N SER A 271 14.52 8.71 19.18
CA SER A 271 15.05 8.30 20.50
C SER A 271 14.03 7.98 21.60
N ARG A 272 12.72 8.13 21.36
CA ARG A 272 11.69 7.76 22.36
C ARG A 272 10.72 6.73 21.81
N ASN A 273 10.58 5.66 22.58
CA ASN A 273 9.67 4.55 22.34
C ASN A 273 8.23 5.08 22.16
N PRO A 274 7.58 4.91 20.98
CA PRO A 274 6.19 5.33 20.76
C PRO A 274 5.16 4.42 21.46
N ALA A 275 5.59 3.38 22.19
CA ALA A 275 4.74 2.38 22.85
C ALA A 275 3.88 2.89 24.05
N SER A 276 3.52 4.17 24.11
CA SER A 276 2.52 4.64 25.07
C SER A 276 1.26 5.10 24.33
N THR A 277 0.45 4.13 23.90
CA THR A 277 -0.98 4.35 23.69
C THR A 277 -1.61 4.73 25.03
N PRO A 278 -2.46 5.77 25.11
CA PRO A 278 -3.23 6.02 26.32
C PRO A 278 -4.26 4.90 26.44
N SER A 279 -4.16 4.11 27.51
CA SER A 279 -5.28 3.31 27.99
C SER A 279 -6.43 4.26 28.29
N SER A 280 -7.55 4.07 27.60
CA SER A 280 -8.86 4.60 28.02
C SER A 280 -9.26 4.04 29.37
#